data_AF-A0A442N158-F1
#
_entry.id   AF-A0A442N158-F1
#
_cell.length_a   1.000
_cell.length_b   1.000
_cell.length_c   1.000
_cell.angle_alpha   90.00
_cell.angle_beta   90.00
_cell.angle_gamma   90.00
#
_symmetry.space_group_name_H-M   'P 1'
#
loop_
_entity.id
_entity.type
_entity.pdbx_description
1 polymer ?
#
loop_
_entity_poly.entity_id
_entity_poly.type
_entity_poly.pdbx_seq_one_letter_code
_entity_poly.pdbx_strand_id
1 'polypeptide(L)'
;MAEVEITPAQKTLVNQLNSVRFLAGVDEGRWEILAVAWPYLFVRIRVVTGHAEAFTHDFRLECTGFPDPGPYVERWTYGDDPQHGTRPAAPSAGAPGFVEALKAWGDGNSDGGIYRAWNRGAAQHNDWWRKRPDEAWHRNRAITFIMEQLYALVSEQALWLAARAA
;
A
#
# COMPACT_ATOMS: atom_id res chain seq x y z
N MET A 1 -23.65 26.92 3.21
CA MET A 1 -22.58 25.91 3.41
C MET A 1 -22.04 25.58 2.04
N ALA A 2 -20.77 25.86 1.75
CA ALA A 2 -20.20 25.54 0.45
C ALA A 2 -20.16 24.02 0.30
N GLU A 3 -20.77 23.51 -0.76
CA GLU A 3 -20.68 22.11 -1.14
C GLU A 3 -19.23 21.83 -1.50
N VAL A 4 -18.54 20.96 -0.73
CA VAL A 4 -17.16 20.59 -1.04
C VAL A 4 -17.21 19.71 -2.28
N GLU A 5 -16.90 20.30 -3.43
CA GLU A 5 -16.92 19.59 -4.70
C GLU A 5 -15.84 18.49 -4.71
N ILE A 6 -16.27 17.24 -4.72
CA ILE A 6 -15.37 16.08 -4.79
C ILE A 6 -14.72 16.05 -6.17
N THR A 7 -13.39 16.05 -6.20
CA THR A 7 -12.62 16.01 -7.46
C THR A 7 -12.89 14.71 -8.25
N PRO A 8 -12.73 14.69 -9.59
CA PRO A 8 -12.87 13.46 -10.37
C PRO A 8 -11.93 12.33 -9.91
N ALA A 9 -10.73 12.68 -9.46
CA ALA A 9 -9.76 11.72 -8.92
C ALA A 9 -10.28 11.07 -7.63
N GLN A 10 -10.79 11.90 -6.70
CA GLN A 10 -11.39 11.42 -5.46
C GLN A 10 -12.65 10.57 -5.73
N LYS A 11 -13.53 10.97 -6.66
CA LYS A 11 -14.68 10.17 -7.08
C LYS A 11 -14.25 8.80 -7.62
N THR A 12 -13.19 8.77 -8.44
CA THR A 12 -12.67 7.52 -9.01
C THR A 12 -12.13 6.60 -7.93
N LEU A 13 -11.35 7.11 -6.98
CA LEU A 13 -10.88 6.33 -5.84
C LEU A 13 -12.05 5.78 -5.02
N VAL A 14 -12.99 6.64 -4.61
CA VAL A 14 -14.17 6.25 -3.82
C VAL A 14 -14.99 5.17 -4.52
N ASN A 15 -15.20 5.28 -5.84
CA ASN A 15 -15.91 4.25 -6.61
C ASN A 15 -15.17 2.91 -6.58
N GLN A 16 -13.84 2.91 -6.65
CA GLN A 16 -13.06 1.68 -6.59
C GLN A 16 -13.00 1.07 -5.19
N LEU A 17 -12.97 1.88 -4.14
CA LEU A 17 -13.08 1.41 -2.75
C LEU A 17 -14.44 0.73 -2.47
N ASN A 18 -15.50 1.16 -3.17
CA ASN A 18 -16.83 0.53 -3.11
C ASN A 18 -17.04 -0.60 -4.12
N SER A 19 -16.01 -0.99 -4.88
CA SER A 19 -16.14 -2.09 -5.84
C SER A 19 -16.21 -3.44 -5.13
N VAL A 20 -16.99 -4.38 -5.69
CA VAL A 20 -17.13 -5.75 -5.15
C VAL A 20 -15.77 -6.40 -4.93
N ARG A 21 -14.81 -6.22 -5.84
CA ARG A 21 -13.47 -6.81 -5.71
C ARG A 21 -12.68 -6.23 -4.53
N PHE A 22 -12.81 -4.92 -4.27
CA PHE A 22 -12.18 -4.31 -3.11
C PHE A 22 -12.82 -4.78 -1.81
N LEU A 23 -14.16 -4.76 -1.76
CA LEU A 23 -14.93 -5.14 -0.57
C LEU A 23 -14.74 -6.62 -0.21
N ALA A 24 -14.60 -7.52 -1.20
CA ALA A 24 -14.30 -8.92 -0.95
C ALA A 24 -13.03 -9.12 -0.10
N GLY A 25 -11.97 -8.34 -0.32
CA GLY A 25 -10.77 -8.43 0.52
C GLY A 25 -10.94 -7.82 1.92
N VAL A 26 -11.87 -6.88 2.09
CA VAL A 26 -12.28 -6.39 3.41
C VAL A 26 -13.05 -7.48 4.16
N ASP A 27 -14.04 -8.09 3.51
CA ASP A 27 -14.88 -9.16 4.07
C ASP A 27 -14.06 -10.40 4.45
N GLU A 28 -13.05 -10.74 3.64
CA GLU A 28 -12.10 -11.80 3.94
C GLU A 28 -11.07 -11.42 5.03
N GLY A 29 -11.09 -10.18 5.51
CA GLY A 29 -10.19 -9.69 6.55
C GLY A 29 -8.74 -9.55 6.10
N ARG A 30 -8.47 -9.43 4.79
CA ARG A 30 -7.14 -9.22 4.22
C ARG A 30 -6.64 -7.80 4.44
N TRP A 31 -7.55 -6.83 4.39
CA TRP A 31 -7.25 -5.42 4.63
C TRP A 31 -8.42 -4.65 5.22
N GLU A 32 -8.10 -3.51 5.81
CA GLU A 32 -9.02 -2.55 6.41
C GLU A 32 -8.66 -1.15 5.92
N ILE A 33 -9.67 -0.29 5.70
CA ILE A 33 -9.46 1.15 5.51
C ILE A 33 -9.45 1.79 6.89
N LEU A 34 -8.31 2.33 7.31
CA LEU A 34 -8.16 3.05 8.57
C LEU A 34 -8.74 4.46 8.46
N ALA A 35 -8.48 5.14 7.34
CA ALA A 35 -9.04 6.44 7.04
C ALA A 35 -8.89 6.83 5.57
N VAL A 36 -9.76 7.75 5.14
CA VAL A 36 -9.60 8.51 3.89
C VAL A 36 -9.53 10.00 4.24
N ALA A 37 -8.32 10.54 4.27
CA ALA A 37 -8.06 11.97 4.44
C ALA A 37 -7.46 12.51 3.15
N TRP A 38 -8.33 12.72 2.15
CA TRP A 38 -7.95 13.04 0.78
C TRP A 38 -6.85 14.13 0.73
N PRO A 39 -5.73 13.91 0.00
CA PRO A 39 -5.50 12.84 -0.97
C PRO A 39 -4.93 11.53 -0.41
N TYR A 40 -4.88 11.36 0.90
CA TYR A 40 -4.30 10.18 1.54
C TYR A 40 -5.34 9.11 1.87
N LEU A 41 -5.02 7.88 1.51
CA LEU A 41 -5.72 6.67 1.95
C LEU A 41 -4.80 5.91 2.92
N PHE A 42 -5.31 5.59 4.09
CA PHE A 42 -4.61 4.81 5.10
C PHE A 42 -5.26 3.44 5.21
N VAL A 43 -4.45 2.39 5.12
CA VAL A 43 -4.93 1.01 5.15
C VAL A 43 -4.08 0.16 6.08
N ARG A 44 -4.71 -0.85 6.66
CA ARG A 44 -4.06 -1.93 7.39
C ARG A 44 -4.17 -3.21 6.59
N ILE A 45 -3.06 -3.89 6.41
CA ILE A 45 -3.02 -5.26 5.91
C ILE A 45 -2.97 -6.21 7.09
N ARG A 46 -3.70 -7.31 7.03
CA ARG A 46 -3.79 -8.31 8.09
C ARG A 46 -3.61 -9.70 7.51
N VAL A 47 -2.69 -10.48 8.09
CA VAL A 47 -2.42 -11.86 7.68
C VAL A 47 -2.46 -12.77 8.91
N VAL A 48 -3.21 -13.87 8.83
CA VAL A 48 -3.27 -14.89 9.88
C VAL A 48 -2.56 -16.14 9.37
N THR A 49 -1.56 -16.61 10.11
CA THR A 49 -0.84 -17.86 9.81
C THR A 49 -1.14 -18.88 10.91
N GLY A 50 -1.92 -19.93 10.58
CA GLY A 50 -2.31 -20.97 11.56
C GLY A 50 -3.24 -20.43 12.66
N HIS A 51 -2.97 -20.80 13.91
CA HIS A 51 -3.74 -20.35 15.09
C HIS A 51 -3.13 -19.13 15.80
N ALA A 52 -2.17 -18.44 15.17
CA ALA A 52 -1.47 -17.31 15.76
C ALA A 52 -2.30 -16.01 15.70
N GLU A 53 -1.88 -15.03 16.50
CA GLU A 53 -2.31 -13.64 16.36
C GLU A 53 -2.03 -13.12 14.93
N ALA A 54 -2.86 -12.20 14.47
CA ALA A 54 -2.70 -11.65 13.13
C ALA A 54 -1.45 -10.77 13.02
N PHE A 55 -0.63 -11.04 12.00
CA PHE A 55 0.46 -10.17 11.61
C PHE A 55 -0.10 -9.00 10.79
N THR A 56 0.22 -7.76 11.17
CA THR A 56 -0.35 -6.56 10.56
C THR A 56 0.70 -5.55 10.13
N HIS A 57 0.39 -4.80 9.08
CA HIS A 57 1.18 -3.64 8.64
C HIS A 57 0.30 -2.55 8.06
N ASP A 58 0.62 -1.30 8.39
CA ASP A 58 -0.11 -0.14 7.89
C ASP A 58 0.65 0.50 6.72
N PHE A 59 -0.12 1.06 5.81
CA PHE A 59 0.39 1.75 4.64
C PHE A 59 -0.36 3.06 4.43
N ARG A 60 0.37 4.07 3.95
CA ARG A 60 -0.19 5.33 3.47
C ARG A 60 -0.06 5.38 1.96
N LEU A 61 -1.17 5.65 1.28
CA LEU A 61 -1.24 5.84 -0.16
C LEU A 61 -1.59 7.29 -0.45
N GLU A 62 -0.70 8.02 -1.10
CA GLU A 62 -0.97 9.36 -1.63
C GLU A 62 -1.57 9.22 -3.04
N CYS A 63 -2.81 9.68 -3.21
CA CYS A 63 -3.64 9.42 -4.38
C CYS A 63 -3.93 10.67 -5.23
N THR A 64 -3.13 11.74 -5.14
CA THR A 64 -3.29 12.91 -6.02
C THR A 64 -3.19 12.50 -7.50
N GLY A 65 -4.18 12.95 -8.29
CA GLY A 65 -4.25 12.64 -9.72
C GLY A 65 -4.75 11.23 -10.08
N PHE A 66 -5.18 10.43 -9.10
CA PHE A 66 -5.69 9.08 -9.33
C PHE A 66 -6.78 9.04 -10.43
N PRO A 67 -6.75 8.05 -11.35
CA PRO A 67 -5.91 6.85 -11.38
C PRO A 67 -4.61 7.02 -12.18
N ASP A 68 -4.27 8.21 -12.68
CA ASP A 68 -3.06 8.45 -13.46
C ASP A 68 -2.49 9.86 -13.17
N PRO A 69 -1.44 9.95 -12.32
CA PRO A 69 -0.59 8.87 -11.84
C PRO A 69 -1.28 7.92 -10.84
N GLY A 70 -0.73 6.72 -10.69
CA GLY A 70 -1.11 5.79 -9.62
C GLY A 70 -0.73 6.28 -8.23
N PRO A 71 -1.10 5.55 -7.17
CA PRO A 71 -0.78 5.95 -5.82
C PRO A 71 0.73 5.87 -5.54
N TYR A 72 1.21 6.79 -4.71
CA TYR A 72 2.51 6.67 -4.07
C TYR A 72 2.34 6.01 -2.71
N VAL A 73 2.96 4.85 -2.53
CA VAL A 73 2.73 4.01 -1.35
C VAL A 73 3.92 4.00 -0.43
N GLU A 74 3.67 4.16 0.87
CA GLU A 74 4.67 4.25 1.90
C GLU A 74 4.35 3.27 3.03
N ARG A 75 5.39 2.68 3.63
CA ARG A 75 5.23 2.04 4.94
C ARG A 75 4.82 3.09 5.96
N TRP A 76 3.88 2.75 6.82
CA TRP A 76 3.33 3.69 7.78
C TRP A 76 3.01 2.95 9.08
N THR A 77 2.99 3.70 10.17
CA THR A 77 2.37 3.30 11.42
C THR A 77 1.26 4.31 11.64
N TYR A 78 0.01 3.85 11.53
CA TYR A 78 -1.13 4.72 11.73
C TYR A 78 -1.27 5.07 13.23
N GLY A 79 -1.60 6.33 13.52
CA GLY A 79 -1.84 6.80 14.88
C GLY A 79 -3.31 6.72 15.24
N ASP A 80 -3.76 7.59 16.15
CA ASP A 80 -5.18 7.69 16.51
C ASP A 80 -6.02 8.32 15.38
N ASP A 81 -5.38 9.11 14.50
CA ASP A 81 -6.00 9.77 13.36
C ASP A 81 -5.01 9.95 12.18
N PRO A 82 -5.49 10.44 11.01
CA PRO A 82 -4.66 10.62 9.81
C PRO A 82 -3.48 11.58 9.95
N GLN A 83 -3.51 12.49 10.93
CA GLN A 83 -2.44 13.46 11.19
C GLN A 83 -1.35 12.89 12.10
N HIS A 84 -1.66 11.87 12.91
CA HIS A 84 -0.80 11.38 13.98
C HIS A 84 -0.04 10.08 13.68
N GLY A 85 0.22 9.76 12.41
CA GLY A 85 1.04 8.61 12.03
C GLY A 85 2.51 8.93 11.82
N THR A 86 3.35 7.88 11.78
CA THR A 86 4.78 8.02 11.48
C THR A 86 5.22 6.98 10.46
N ARG A 87 6.32 7.26 9.77
CA ARG A 87 6.99 6.26 8.95
C ARG A 87 7.96 5.48 9.85
N PRO A 88 7.76 4.16 10.03
CA PRO A 88 8.68 3.35 10.84
C PRO A 88 10.07 3.26 10.19
N ALA A 89 11.08 2.82 10.95
CA ALA A 89 12.39 2.47 10.38
C ALA A 89 12.24 1.35 9.32
N ALA A 90 13.15 1.29 8.35
CA ALA A 90 13.18 0.18 7.40
C ALA A 90 13.50 -1.13 8.15
N PRO A 91 12.84 -2.25 7.80
CA PRO A 91 13.17 -3.54 8.42
C PRO A 91 14.61 -3.94 8.06
N SER A 92 15.36 -4.42 9.04
CA SER A 92 16.74 -4.92 8.87
C SER A 92 16.82 -6.45 8.73
N ALA A 93 15.72 -7.16 9.02
CA ALA A 93 15.62 -8.61 8.91
C ALA A 93 14.18 -9.01 8.57
N GLY A 94 14.02 -10.17 7.93
CA GLY A 94 12.73 -10.69 7.50
C GLY A 94 12.83 -11.47 6.20
N ALA A 95 11.68 -11.69 5.57
CA ALA A 95 11.61 -12.25 4.23
C ALA A 95 12.37 -11.35 3.24
N PRO A 96 13.23 -11.91 2.35
CA PRO A 96 14.03 -11.11 1.44
C PRO A 96 13.21 -10.15 0.57
N GLY A 97 12.06 -10.59 0.04
CA GLY A 97 11.18 -9.73 -0.73
C GLY A 97 10.60 -8.60 0.10
N PHE A 98 10.16 -8.89 1.33
CA PHE A 98 9.67 -7.90 2.28
C PHE A 98 10.70 -6.81 2.63
N VAL A 99 11.90 -7.24 3.01
CA VAL A 99 13.00 -6.32 3.38
C VAL A 99 13.40 -5.46 2.19
N GLU A 100 13.55 -6.05 1.00
CA GLU A 100 13.90 -5.32 -0.21
C GLU A 100 12.82 -4.31 -0.63
N ALA A 101 11.53 -4.63 -0.43
CA ALA A 101 10.43 -3.72 -0.73
C ALA A 101 10.41 -2.49 0.16
N LEU A 102 10.69 -2.68 1.45
CA LEU A 102 10.51 -1.64 2.48
C LEU A 102 11.81 -0.93 2.86
N LYS A 103 12.91 -1.22 2.17
CA LYS A 103 14.22 -0.58 2.37
C LYS A 103 14.12 0.94 2.30
N ALA A 104 15.04 1.61 2.98
CA ALA A 104 15.23 3.05 2.80
C ALA A 104 15.93 3.29 1.44
N TRP A 105 15.32 4.12 0.59
CA TRP A 105 15.89 4.57 -0.67
C TRP A 105 15.22 5.88 -1.10
N GLY A 106 15.85 6.61 -2.00
CA GLY A 106 15.44 7.95 -2.42
C GLY A 106 16.65 8.88 -2.55
N ASP A 107 16.42 10.14 -2.89
CA ASP A 107 17.46 11.14 -3.18
C ASP A 107 17.86 12.00 -1.97
N GLY A 108 17.74 11.46 -0.76
CA GLY A 108 18.08 12.13 0.51
C GLY A 108 17.08 13.22 0.93
N ASN A 109 16.48 13.92 -0.04
CA ASN A 109 15.44 14.94 0.19
C ASN A 109 14.02 14.37 0.05
N SER A 110 13.87 13.22 -0.60
CA SER A 110 12.60 12.49 -0.66
C SER A 110 12.85 10.99 -0.46
N ASP A 111 11.99 10.36 0.33
CA ASP A 111 11.87 8.90 0.33
C ASP A 111 11.25 8.47 -1.00
N GLY A 112 11.62 7.29 -1.51
CA GLY A 112 11.10 6.78 -2.79
C GLY A 112 9.85 5.89 -2.67
N GLY A 113 9.44 5.55 -1.45
CA GLY A 113 8.26 4.73 -1.15
C GLY A 113 8.61 3.24 -1.13
N ILE A 114 7.62 2.39 -1.33
CA ILE A 114 7.85 0.95 -1.48
C ILE A 114 8.60 0.68 -2.81
N TYR A 115 9.72 -0.04 -2.74
CA TYR A 115 10.57 -0.40 -3.89
C TYR A 115 9.95 -1.53 -4.73
N ARG A 116 8.89 -1.19 -5.47
CA ARG A 116 8.16 -2.09 -6.38
C ARG A 116 7.68 -1.35 -7.62
N ALA A 117 7.71 -1.99 -8.78
CA ALA A 117 7.38 -1.35 -10.07
C ALA A 117 5.96 -0.75 -10.13
N TRP A 118 5.01 -1.24 -9.32
CA TRP A 118 3.66 -0.68 -9.22
C TRP A 118 3.57 0.63 -8.43
N ASN A 119 4.56 0.95 -7.60
CA ASN A 119 4.56 2.19 -6.81
C ASN A 119 5.04 3.33 -7.69
N ARG A 120 4.29 4.44 -7.80
CA ARG A 120 4.65 5.51 -8.75
C ARG A 120 6.07 6.07 -8.55
N GLY A 121 6.58 6.10 -7.31
CA GLY A 121 7.95 6.56 -7.02
C GLY A 121 8.99 5.58 -7.56
N ALA A 122 8.91 4.32 -7.13
CA ALA A 122 9.80 3.26 -7.61
C ALA A 122 9.67 2.97 -9.10
N ALA A 123 8.48 3.10 -9.68
CA ALA A 123 8.23 2.83 -11.10
C ALA A 123 9.15 3.67 -11.99
N GLN A 124 9.30 4.95 -11.67
CA GLN A 124 10.15 5.89 -12.41
C GLN A 124 11.64 5.65 -12.12
N HIS A 125 11.97 5.24 -10.91
CA HIS A 125 13.33 4.90 -10.55
C HIS A 125 13.82 3.69 -11.37
N ASN A 126 15.00 3.80 -11.99
CA ASN A 126 15.61 2.75 -12.83
C ASN A 126 14.75 2.26 -14.01
N ASP A 127 13.77 3.05 -14.48
CA ASP A 127 12.84 2.66 -15.55
C ASP A 127 12.11 1.33 -15.27
N TRP A 128 11.76 1.06 -14.00
CA TRP A 128 11.05 -0.17 -13.64
C TRP A 128 9.74 -0.33 -14.39
N TRP A 129 9.04 0.77 -14.66
CA TRP A 129 7.83 0.76 -15.49
C TRP A 129 8.04 0.20 -16.90
N ARG A 130 9.24 0.40 -17.49
CA ARG A 130 9.60 -0.18 -18.81
C ARG A 130 10.08 -1.60 -18.71
N LYS A 131 10.85 -1.91 -17.66
CA LYS A 131 11.46 -3.23 -17.45
C LYS A 131 10.45 -4.28 -17.01
N ARG A 132 9.47 -3.88 -16.19
CA ARG A 132 8.43 -4.73 -15.58
C ARG A 132 7.02 -4.15 -15.81
N PRO A 133 6.57 -4.00 -17.07
CA PRO A 133 5.24 -3.48 -17.38
C PRO A 133 4.11 -4.40 -16.85
N ASP A 134 4.41 -5.68 -16.65
CA ASP A 134 3.56 -6.68 -16.01
C ASP A 134 3.24 -6.34 -14.56
N GLU A 135 4.21 -5.75 -13.84
CA GLU A 135 4.06 -5.32 -12.45
C GLU A 135 3.64 -3.86 -12.34
N ALA A 136 3.96 -3.01 -13.32
CA ALA A 136 3.75 -1.57 -13.23
C ALA A 136 2.26 -1.17 -13.13
N TRP A 137 2.02 -0.06 -12.43
CA TRP A 137 0.70 0.57 -12.42
C TRP A 137 0.38 1.15 -13.80
N HIS A 138 -0.90 1.06 -14.19
CA HIS A 138 -1.45 1.80 -15.31
C HIS A 138 -2.92 2.12 -15.02
N ARG A 139 -3.45 3.15 -15.68
CA ARG A 139 -4.81 3.69 -15.44
C ARG A 139 -5.99 2.71 -15.53
N ASN A 140 -5.79 1.52 -16.10
CA ASN A 140 -6.82 0.47 -16.20
C ASN A 140 -6.76 -0.53 -15.02
N ARG A 141 -5.78 -0.41 -14.12
CA ARG A 141 -5.78 -1.14 -12.85
C ARG A 141 -6.66 -0.42 -11.84
N ALA A 142 -7.34 -1.18 -11.00
CA ALA A 142 -8.07 -0.66 -9.85
C ALA A 142 -7.17 -0.63 -8.61
N ILE A 143 -7.50 0.17 -7.60
CA ILE A 143 -6.77 0.27 -6.33
C ILE A 143 -6.63 -1.10 -5.64
N THR A 144 -7.59 -2.01 -5.86
CA THR A 144 -7.51 -3.39 -5.39
C THR A 144 -6.25 -4.12 -5.86
N PHE A 145 -5.72 -3.80 -7.04
CA PHE A 145 -4.43 -4.34 -7.48
C PHE A 145 -3.32 -4.00 -6.48
N ILE A 146 -3.23 -2.75 -6.02
CA ILE A 146 -2.25 -2.35 -5.01
C ILE A 146 -2.51 -3.08 -3.69
N MET A 147 -3.77 -3.23 -3.29
CA MET A 147 -4.12 -3.97 -2.07
C MET A 147 -3.67 -5.42 -2.12
N GLU A 148 -3.86 -6.10 -3.26
CA GLU A 148 -3.38 -7.46 -3.48
C GLU A 148 -1.85 -7.55 -3.43
N GLN A 149 -1.13 -6.55 -3.97
CA GLN A 149 0.34 -6.50 -3.88
C GLN A 149 0.83 -6.29 -2.45
N LEU A 150 0.18 -5.40 -1.69
CA LEU A 150 0.49 -5.18 -0.28
C LEU A 150 0.18 -6.42 0.57
N TYR A 151 -0.95 -7.08 0.31
CA TYR A 151 -1.32 -8.32 0.97
C TYR A 151 -0.30 -9.44 0.70
N ALA A 152 0.12 -9.63 -0.55
CA ALA A 152 1.16 -10.61 -0.90
C ALA A 152 2.49 -10.31 -0.20
N LEU A 153 2.89 -9.03 -0.16
CA LEU A 153 4.10 -8.58 0.50
C LEU A 153 4.10 -8.89 2.01
N VAL A 154 3.02 -8.55 2.70
CA VAL A 154 2.88 -8.81 4.15
C VAL A 154 2.73 -10.31 4.43
N SER A 155 2.08 -11.05 3.53
CA SER A 155 1.94 -12.51 3.64
C SER A 155 3.29 -13.22 3.56
N GLU A 156 4.19 -12.77 2.68
CA GLU A 156 5.56 -13.29 2.59
C GLU A 156 6.28 -13.19 3.93
N GLN A 157 6.18 -12.04 4.59
CA GLN A 157 6.78 -11.81 5.91
C GLN A 157 6.14 -12.67 7.00
N ALA A 158 4.81 -12.73 7.04
CA ALA A 158 4.09 -13.52 8.05
C ALA A 158 4.46 -15.01 7.96
N LEU A 159 4.48 -15.58 6.75
CA LEU A 159 4.86 -16.97 6.52
C LEU A 159 6.34 -17.22 6.85
N TRP A 160 7.23 -16.29 6.52
CA TRP A 160 8.66 -16.40 6.84
C TRP A 160 8.91 -16.44 8.34
N LEU A 161 8.16 -15.66 9.13
CA LEU A 161 8.22 -15.66 10.59
C LEU A 161 7.65 -16.96 11.16
N ALA A 162 6.46 -17.38 10.70
CA ALA A 162 5.82 -18.60 11.15
C ALA A 162 6.70 -19.84 10.94
N ALA A 163 7.35 -19.95 9.78
CA ALA A 163 8.24 -21.07 9.45
C ALA A 163 9.52 -21.12 10.31
N ARG A 164 9.88 -20.03 11.00
CA ARG A 164 11.04 -19.96 11.90
C ARG A 164 10.69 -20.07 13.39
N ALA A 165 9.40 -19.94 13.70
CA ALA A 165 8.88 -20.15 15.04
C ALA A 165 8.51 -21.64 15.30
N ALA A 166 8.40 -22.44 14.24
CA ALA A 166 8.22 -23.89 14.27
C ALA A 166 9.56 -24.62 14.39
#